data_AF-A0AAE1J6U1-F1
#
_entry.id   AF-A0AAE1J6U1-F1
#
_cell.length_a   1.000
_cell.length_b   1.000
_cell.length_c   1.000
_cell.angle_alpha   90.00
_cell.angle_beta   90.00
_cell.angle_gamma   90.00
#
_symmetry.space_group_name_H-M   'P 1'
#
loop_
_entity.id
_entity.type
_entity.pdbx_description
1 polymer ?
#
loop_
_entity_poly.entity_id
_entity_poly.type
_entity_poly.pdbx_seq_one_letter_code
_entity_poly.pdbx_strand_id
1 'polypeptide(L)'
;MAFSFIKRFLLFSAAVIFLCSGFLPWSSASAFFFSSSQDPHPDQEFWCYSLSSSRVEVALEAARAAVAGGIPVLEVVLSTPGVFEVKQQLSERKRYFSLHTILRVEDAKTAIKAGAKFLMSPAIVKDIMDYVQCTESLYIPGAMTPTEILSAYETGAKIIKVYPVSARGGVRYISALKKPFAQIPLVASQGITIGTFAGYLVN
;
A
#
# COMPACT_ATOMS: atom_id res chain seq x y z
N MET A 1 24.39 -0.92 -10.02
CA MET A 1 23.93 -0.14 -8.85
C MET A 1 22.74 -0.80 -8.12
N ALA A 2 21.71 -1.29 -8.82
CA ALA A 2 20.53 -1.95 -8.22
C ALA A 2 20.82 -3.16 -7.29
N PHE A 3 21.84 -3.97 -7.60
CA PHE A 3 22.17 -5.18 -6.81
C PHE A 3 22.70 -4.89 -5.39
N SER A 4 23.33 -3.74 -5.18
CA SER A 4 23.85 -3.31 -3.87
C SER A 4 22.72 -2.76 -2.98
N PHE A 5 21.73 -2.12 -3.59
CA PHE A 5 20.57 -1.55 -2.89
C PHE A 5 19.58 -2.63 -2.44
N ILE A 6 19.30 -3.63 -3.28
CA ILE A 6 18.45 -4.79 -2.93
C ILE A 6 19.03 -5.60 -1.77
N LYS A 7 20.36 -5.80 -1.72
CA LYS A 7 21.02 -6.47 -0.57
C LYS A 7 20.92 -5.64 0.71
N ARG A 8 21.09 -4.32 0.63
CA ARG A 8 20.90 -3.43 1.79
C ARG A 8 19.44 -3.43 2.25
N PHE A 9 18.49 -3.35 1.35
CA PHE A 9 17.05 -3.39 1.63
C PHE A 9 16.60 -4.74 2.21
N LEU A 10 17.08 -5.88 1.70
CA LEU A 10 16.76 -7.21 2.26
C LEU A 10 17.36 -7.40 3.66
N LEU A 11 18.57 -6.92 3.91
CA LEU A 11 19.16 -6.88 5.26
C LEU A 11 18.40 -5.92 6.20
N PHE A 12 17.85 -4.83 5.66
CA PHE A 12 17.13 -3.81 6.44
C PHE A 12 15.67 -4.18 6.72
N SER A 13 14.95 -4.77 5.76
CA SER A 13 13.64 -5.39 5.96
C SER A 13 13.74 -6.60 6.87
N ALA A 14 14.81 -7.41 6.77
CA ALA A 14 15.07 -8.45 7.75
C ALA A 14 15.26 -7.85 9.14
N ALA A 15 15.97 -6.72 9.30
CA ALA A 15 16.13 -6.05 10.60
C ALA A 15 14.83 -5.44 11.16
N VAL A 16 14.01 -4.80 10.32
CA VAL A 16 12.68 -4.28 10.72
C VAL A 16 11.75 -5.44 11.10
N ILE A 17 11.81 -6.56 10.38
CA ILE A 17 11.04 -7.76 10.70
C ILE A 17 11.58 -8.47 11.94
N PHE A 18 12.91 -8.48 12.15
CA PHE A 18 13.56 -9.08 13.31
C PHE A 18 13.29 -8.30 14.60
N LEU A 19 13.31 -6.96 14.53
CA LEU A 19 12.90 -6.07 15.62
C LEU A 19 11.41 -6.26 15.97
N CYS A 20 10.55 -6.51 14.98
CA CYS A 20 9.12 -6.78 15.20
C CYS A 20 8.82 -8.24 15.63
N SER A 21 9.67 -9.21 15.30
CA SER A 21 9.47 -10.63 15.65
C SER A 21 9.73 -10.96 17.13
N GLY A 22 10.33 -10.03 17.89
CA GLY A 22 10.49 -10.17 19.33
C GLY A 22 9.22 -9.92 20.14
N PHE A 23 8.17 -9.34 19.54
CA PHE A 23 7.04 -8.79 20.29
C PHE A 23 5.63 -9.17 19.80
N LEU A 24 5.42 -9.75 18.61
CA LEU A 24 4.08 -9.86 18.02
C LEU A 24 3.78 -11.17 17.25
N PRO A 25 2.61 -11.81 17.46
CA PRO A 25 2.11 -12.88 16.60
C PRO A 25 1.56 -12.29 15.28
N TRP A 26 2.18 -12.65 14.16
CA TRP A 26 1.92 -12.11 12.82
C TRP A 26 0.56 -12.52 12.22
N SER A 27 -0.12 -11.60 11.53
CA SER A 27 -1.25 -11.95 10.63
C SER A 27 -1.28 -11.29 9.24
N SER A 28 -0.58 -10.19 8.95
CA SER A 28 -0.29 -9.77 7.54
C SER A 28 0.51 -8.46 7.46
N ALA A 29 1.63 -8.48 6.74
CA ALA A 29 2.32 -7.29 6.26
C ALA A 29 2.37 -7.34 4.73
N SER A 30 2.14 -6.21 4.05
CA SER A 30 2.26 -6.08 2.59
C SER A 30 3.18 -4.90 2.28
N ALA A 31 4.08 -5.07 1.31
CA ALA A 31 4.94 -4.01 0.78
C ALA A 31 4.61 -3.75 -0.70
N PHE A 32 4.54 -2.48 -1.10
CA PHE A 32 4.00 -2.05 -2.41
C PHE A 32 4.98 -1.20 -3.23
N PHE A 33 4.81 -1.14 -4.56
CA PHE A 33 5.63 -0.41 -5.53
C PHE A 33 4.86 0.76 -6.16
N PHE A 34 5.53 1.90 -6.40
CA PHE A 34 4.96 3.04 -7.13
C PHE A 34 6.03 3.78 -7.93
N SER A 35 5.64 4.24 -9.13
CA SER A 35 6.26 5.34 -9.85
C SER A 35 5.12 6.23 -10.36
N SER A 36 5.09 7.51 -9.99
CA SER A 36 4.32 8.50 -10.74
C SER A 36 5.11 9.75 -11.02
N SER A 37 4.78 10.33 -12.17
CA SER A 37 5.29 11.57 -12.73
C SER A 37 4.78 12.85 -12.05
N GLN A 38 4.11 12.76 -10.90
CA GLN A 38 3.75 13.92 -10.08
C GLN A 38 4.57 13.84 -8.78
N ASP A 39 5.84 14.26 -8.92
CA ASP A 39 7.08 13.98 -8.17
C ASP A 39 7.03 13.52 -6.69
N PRO A 40 7.86 12.51 -6.37
CA PRO A 40 9.15 12.79 -5.75
C PRO A 40 10.29 12.10 -6.53
N HIS A 41 10.93 12.82 -7.45
CA HIS A 41 11.85 12.30 -8.46
C HIS A 41 11.23 11.18 -9.34
N PRO A 42 11.16 11.36 -10.67
CA PRO A 42 10.52 10.38 -11.57
C PRO A 42 11.19 8.99 -11.59
N ASP A 43 12.33 8.84 -10.90
CA ASP A 43 13.15 7.64 -10.80
C ASP A 43 13.17 7.01 -9.40
N GLN A 44 12.36 7.48 -8.43
CA GLN A 44 12.39 6.93 -7.06
C GLN A 44 11.26 5.90 -6.81
N GLU A 45 11.68 4.71 -6.41
CA GLU A 45 10.83 3.62 -5.94
C GLU A 45 10.28 3.96 -4.54
N PHE A 46 8.97 4.11 -4.40
CA PHE A 46 8.34 4.33 -3.09
C PHE A 46 7.67 3.05 -2.57
N TRP A 47 8.09 2.66 -1.37
CA TRP A 47 7.54 1.51 -0.66
C TRP A 47 6.46 1.96 0.31
N CYS A 48 5.37 1.20 0.34
CA CYS A 48 4.32 1.38 1.34
C CYS A 48 4.17 0.13 2.20
N TYR A 49 4.07 0.30 3.51
CA TYR A 49 3.86 -0.78 4.48
C TYR A 49 2.43 -0.76 5.00
N SER A 50 1.67 -1.83 4.72
CA SER A 50 0.31 -2.01 5.20
C SER A 50 0.29 -2.69 6.56
N LEU A 51 -0.35 -2.05 7.54
CA LEU A 51 -0.51 -2.56 8.89
C LEU A 51 -1.98 -2.57 9.33
N SER A 52 -2.36 -3.63 10.03
CA SER A 52 -3.64 -3.76 10.72
C SER A 52 -3.41 -4.32 12.12
N SER A 53 -3.97 -3.70 13.14
CA SER A 53 -3.90 -4.17 14.51
C SER A 53 -5.20 -3.85 15.24
N SER A 54 -5.61 -4.71 16.17
CA SER A 54 -6.71 -4.42 17.11
C SER A 54 -6.28 -3.50 18.26
N ARG A 55 -4.97 -3.22 18.38
CA ARG A 55 -4.35 -2.40 19.42
C ARG A 55 -3.58 -1.23 18.81
N VAL A 56 -3.86 -0.02 19.28
CA VAL A 56 -3.27 1.22 18.76
C VAL A 56 -1.76 1.29 19.00
N GLU A 57 -1.28 0.77 20.14
CA GLU A 57 0.14 0.78 20.51
C GLU A 57 0.97 -0.06 19.55
N VAL A 58 0.43 -1.23 19.19
CA VAL A 58 1.04 -2.16 18.22
C VAL A 58 1.10 -1.53 16.83
N ALA A 59 0.03 -0.82 16.43
CA ALA A 59 0.01 -0.10 15.16
C ALA A 59 1.07 1.02 15.11
N LEU A 60 1.22 1.76 16.21
CA LEU A 60 2.22 2.81 16.37
C LEU A 60 3.65 2.27 16.37
N GLU A 61 3.92 1.16 17.06
CA GLU A 61 5.24 0.53 17.06
C GLU A 61 5.64 0.03 15.68
N ALA A 62 4.74 -0.68 14.99
CA ALA A 62 4.97 -1.13 13.62
C ALA A 62 5.19 0.03 12.67
N ALA A 63 4.40 1.10 12.78
CA ALA A 63 4.58 2.33 12.02
C ALA A 63 5.95 2.97 12.27
N ARG A 64 6.37 3.11 13.53
CA ARG A 64 7.69 3.63 13.91
C ARG A 64 8.83 2.77 13.36
N ALA A 65 8.70 1.44 13.44
CA ALA A 65 9.69 0.50 12.91
C ALA A 65 9.83 0.61 11.39
N ALA A 66 8.72 0.68 10.66
CA ALA A 66 8.72 0.87 9.21
C ALA A 66 9.33 2.24 8.82
N VAL A 67 9.02 3.30 9.56
CA VAL A 67 9.59 4.64 9.38
C VAL A 67 11.10 4.66 9.62
N ALA A 68 11.57 4.03 10.71
CA ALA A 68 12.99 3.85 10.99
C ALA A 68 13.67 2.97 9.92
N GLY A 69 12.91 2.02 9.38
CA GLY A 69 13.22 1.16 8.24
C GLY A 69 13.33 1.89 6.89
N GLY A 70 13.15 3.21 6.85
CA GLY A 70 13.25 4.00 5.63
C GLY A 70 12.01 3.89 4.72
N ILE A 71 10.92 3.25 5.18
CA ILE A 71 9.67 3.17 4.42
C ILE A 71 8.97 4.55 4.50
N PRO A 72 8.73 5.21 3.34
CA PRO A 72 8.22 6.59 3.31
C PRO A 72 6.70 6.69 3.39
N VAL A 73 5.96 5.62 3.08
CA VAL A 73 4.49 5.59 3.08
C VAL A 73 4.00 4.56 4.09
N LEU A 74 3.10 5.00 4.97
CA LEU A 74 2.44 4.13 5.95
C LEU A 74 0.97 4.02 5.64
N GLU A 75 0.57 2.78 5.49
CA GLU A 75 -0.79 2.35 5.28
C GLU A 75 -1.35 1.83 6.61
N VAL A 76 -2.36 2.51 7.19
CA VAL A 76 -3.14 1.99 8.33
C VAL A 76 -4.59 1.66 7.95
N VAL A 77 -5.07 0.46 8.32
CA VAL A 77 -6.46 0.03 8.03
C VAL A 77 -7.46 0.91 8.80
N LEU A 78 -8.53 1.36 8.15
CA LEU A 78 -9.54 2.25 8.74
C LEU A 78 -10.19 1.69 10.02
N SER A 79 -10.36 0.36 10.11
CA SER A 79 -10.90 -0.31 11.30
C SER A 79 -9.94 -0.37 12.49
N THR A 80 -8.71 0.15 12.37
CA THR A 80 -7.76 0.23 13.48
C THR A 80 -8.30 1.24 14.51
N PRO A 81 -8.53 0.85 15.78
CA PRO A 81 -8.94 1.79 16.81
C PRO A 81 -7.94 2.95 16.94
N GLY A 82 -8.44 4.19 17.01
CA GLY A 82 -7.57 5.38 17.13
C GLY A 82 -6.75 5.70 15.88
N VAL A 83 -7.15 5.25 14.68
CA VAL A 83 -6.37 5.43 13.43
C VAL A 83 -5.95 6.90 13.15
N PHE A 84 -6.79 7.86 13.55
CA PHE A 84 -6.48 9.28 13.41
C PHE A 84 -5.50 9.79 14.49
N GLU A 85 -5.49 9.19 15.69
CA GLU A 85 -4.49 9.44 16.73
C GLU A 85 -3.11 8.92 16.30
N VAL A 86 -3.08 7.74 15.66
CA VAL A 86 -1.87 7.18 15.03
C VAL A 86 -1.29 8.19 14.05
N LYS A 87 -2.11 8.79 13.20
CA LYS A 87 -1.67 9.85 12.29
C LYS A 87 -1.09 11.05 13.04
N GLN A 88 -1.79 11.56 14.05
CA GLN A 88 -1.36 12.75 14.79
C GLN A 88 0.03 12.54 15.40
N GLN A 89 0.29 11.37 15.98
CA GLN A 89 1.58 11.03 16.58
C GLN A 89 2.71 10.79 15.56
N LEU A 90 2.37 10.47 14.30
CA LEU A 90 3.34 10.25 13.22
C LEU A 90 3.63 11.52 12.40
N SER A 91 2.84 12.58 12.59
CA SER A 91 2.83 13.79 11.74
C SER A 91 4.11 14.65 11.80
N GLU A 92 4.99 14.44 12.78
CA GLU A 92 6.25 15.19 12.93
C GLU A 92 7.29 14.88 11.84
N ARG A 93 7.11 13.80 11.06
CA ARG A 93 8.06 13.42 10.00
C ARG A 93 7.33 13.23 8.68
N LYS A 94 7.40 14.24 7.80
CA LYS A 94 6.99 14.27 6.36
C LYS A 94 6.85 12.87 5.71
N ARG A 95 5.77 12.16 6.00
CA ARG A 95 5.53 10.80 5.50
C ARG A 95 4.04 10.62 5.25
N TYR A 96 3.75 9.93 4.16
CA TYR A 96 2.42 9.86 3.61
C TYR A 96 1.57 8.87 4.42
N PHE A 97 0.46 9.38 4.94
CA PHE A 97 -0.55 8.58 5.64
C PHE A 97 -1.68 8.23 4.67
N SER A 98 -2.02 6.95 4.64
CA SER A 98 -3.08 6.42 3.79
C SER A 98 -3.96 5.44 4.58
N LEU A 99 -5.25 5.48 4.25
CA LEU A 99 -6.28 4.64 4.86
C LEU A 99 -6.77 3.60 3.84
N HIS A 100 -6.95 2.36 4.27
CA HIS A 100 -7.41 1.24 3.43
C HIS A 100 -8.66 0.59 4.03
N THR A 101 -9.34 -0.15 3.16
CA THR A 101 -10.65 -0.74 3.43
C THR A 101 -11.74 0.33 3.53
N ILE A 102 -11.61 1.37 2.70
CA ILE A 102 -12.65 2.38 2.55
C ILE A 102 -13.70 1.79 1.62
N LEU A 103 -14.92 1.59 2.12
CA LEU A 103 -16.00 0.97 1.36
C LEU A 103 -17.15 1.94 1.07
N ARG A 104 -17.12 3.13 1.67
CA ARG A 104 -18.15 4.16 1.56
C ARG A 104 -17.52 5.52 1.29
N VAL A 105 -18.23 6.36 0.55
CA VAL A 105 -17.76 7.70 0.20
C VAL A 105 -17.68 8.63 1.42
N GLU A 106 -18.49 8.38 2.46
CA GLU A 106 -18.46 9.09 3.74
C GLU A 106 -17.13 8.86 4.47
N ASP A 107 -16.63 7.62 4.44
CA ASP A 107 -15.34 7.26 5.02
C ASP A 107 -14.20 7.90 4.23
N ALA A 108 -14.31 7.94 2.90
CA ALA A 108 -13.36 8.65 2.03
C ALA A 108 -13.32 10.15 2.36
N LYS A 109 -14.47 10.80 2.49
CA LYS A 109 -14.58 12.22 2.88
C LYS A 109 -13.91 12.47 4.23
N THR A 110 -14.15 11.60 5.20
CA THR A 110 -13.55 11.69 6.55
C THR A 110 -12.04 11.52 6.50
N ALA A 111 -11.55 10.53 5.74
CA ALA A 111 -10.13 10.29 5.51
C ALA A 111 -9.42 11.50 4.88
N ILE A 112 -10.00 12.08 3.81
CA ILE A 112 -9.43 13.26 3.14
C ILE A 112 -9.42 14.46 4.07
N LYS A 113 -10.50 14.72 4.82
CA LYS A 113 -10.56 15.80 5.82
C LYS A 113 -9.51 15.62 6.92
N ALA A 114 -9.26 14.38 7.33
CA ALA A 114 -8.17 14.06 8.24
C ALA A 114 -6.80 14.20 7.60
N GLY A 115 -6.70 14.48 6.30
CA GLY A 115 -5.50 14.73 5.52
C GLY A 115 -4.86 13.48 4.92
N ALA A 116 -5.62 12.41 4.69
CA ALA A 116 -5.16 11.29 3.88
C ALA A 116 -4.96 11.75 2.43
N LYS A 117 -3.81 11.43 1.84
CA LYS A 117 -3.51 11.74 0.44
C LYS A 117 -3.79 10.56 -0.50
N PHE A 118 -3.85 9.36 0.07
CA PHE A 118 -4.21 8.14 -0.65
C PHE A 118 -5.35 7.41 0.07
N LEU A 119 -6.29 6.93 -0.73
CA LEU A 119 -7.45 6.16 -0.32
C LEU A 119 -7.41 4.81 -1.00
N MET A 120 -7.65 3.72 -0.28
CA MET A 120 -7.60 2.39 -0.87
C MET A 120 -8.80 1.53 -0.46
N SER A 121 -9.23 0.69 -1.39
CA SER A 121 -10.32 -0.29 -1.18
C SER A 121 -9.87 -1.69 -1.58
N PRO A 122 -10.49 -2.76 -1.03
CA PRO A 122 -10.28 -4.12 -1.51
C PRO A 122 -11.04 -4.43 -2.81
N ALA A 123 -11.89 -3.51 -3.26
CA ALA A 123 -12.73 -3.62 -4.46
C ALA A 123 -12.83 -2.26 -5.17
N ILE A 124 -13.45 -2.24 -6.35
CA ILE A 124 -13.84 -1.01 -7.05
C ILE A 124 -15.08 -0.44 -6.37
N VAL A 125 -14.98 0.78 -5.84
CA VAL A 125 -16.12 1.50 -5.25
C VAL A 125 -16.39 2.73 -6.09
N LYS A 126 -17.40 2.66 -6.97
CA LYS A 126 -17.71 3.69 -7.95
C LYS A 126 -17.94 5.06 -7.30
N ASP A 127 -18.71 5.11 -6.21
CA ASP A 127 -19.01 6.37 -5.53
C ASP A 127 -17.75 7.07 -4.99
N ILE A 128 -16.72 6.29 -4.59
CA ILE A 128 -15.43 6.85 -4.19
C ILE A 128 -14.66 7.34 -5.41
N MET A 129 -14.63 6.58 -6.51
CA MET A 129 -13.98 7.01 -7.75
C MET A 129 -14.53 8.34 -8.25
N ASP A 130 -15.85 8.45 -8.34
CA ASP A 130 -16.55 9.64 -8.80
C ASP A 130 -16.24 10.83 -7.87
N TYR A 131 -16.23 10.60 -6.55
CA TYR A 131 -15.94 11.65 -5.57
C TYR A 131 -14.50 12.17 -5.66
N VAL A 132 -13.50 11.30 -5.81
CA VAL A 132 -12.09 11.72 -5.77
C VAL A 132 -11.64 12.46 -7.02
N GLN A 133 -12.36 12.36 -8.14
CA GLN A 133 -12.08 13.13 -9.37
C GLN A 133 -12.07 14.64 -9.11
N CYS A 134 -12.85 15.11 -8.12
CA CYS A 134 -12.93 16.50 -7.72
C CYS A 134 -11.99 16.86 -6.56
N THR A 135 -11.01 16.00 -6.22
CA THR A 135 -10.11 16.16 -5.08
C THR A 135 -8.65 15.98 -5.51
N GLU A 136 -7.72 16.45 -4.69
CA GLU A 136 -6.29 16.16 -4.88
C GLU A 136 -5.88 14.75 -4.38
N SER A 137 -6.83 13.96 -3.87
CA SER A 137 -6.53 12.67 -3.27
C SER A 137 -6.49 11.57 -4.33
N LEU A 138 -5.53 10.66 -4.19
CA LEU A 138 -5.43 9.51 -5.08
C LEU A 138 -6.24 8.33 -4.53
N TYR A 139 -7.12 7.76 -5.35
CA TYR A 139 -7.81 6.52 -5.03
C TYR A 139 -7.18 5.32 -5.74
N ILE A 140 -6.94 4.26 -4.99
CA ILE A 140 -6.39 2.98 -5.47
C ILE A 140 -7.45 1.89 -5.21
N PRO A 141 -8.31 1.59 -6.19
CA PRO A 141 -9.29 0.53 -6.08
C PRO A 141 -8.63 -0.85 -6.07
N GLY A 142 -9.27 -1.79 -5.37
CA GLY A 142 -8.90 -3.19 -5.41
C GLY A 142 -9.55 -3.90 -6.59
N ALA A 143 -8.81 -4.77 -7.26
CA ALA A 143 -9.31 -5.64 -8.32
C ALA A 143 -8.62 -7.01 -8.23
N MET A 144 -9.27 -8.05 -8.74
CA MET A 144 -8.67 -9.38 -8.80
C MET A 144 -8.48 -9.86 -10.22
N THR A 145 -9.41 -9.58 -11.12
CA THR A 145 -9.47 -10.17 -12.46
C THR A 145 -9.01 -9.17 -13.54
N PRO A 146 -8.60 -9.66 -14.73
CA PRO A 146 -8.29 -8.80 -15.87
C PRO A 146 -9.40 -7.79 -16.21
N THR A 147 -10.66 -8.22 -16.15
CA THR A 147 -11.82 -7.37 -16.46
C THR A 147 -12.00 -6.26 -15.42
N GLU A 148 -11.88 -6.58 -14.13
CA GLU A 148 -11.95 -5.57 -13.07
C GLU A 148 -10.79 -4.57 -13.17
N ILE A 149 -9.58 -5.06 -13.44
CA ILE A 149 -8.38 -4.21 -13.61
C ILE A 149 -8.58 -3.23 -14.78
N LEU A 150 -9.04 -3.74 -15.93
CA LEU A 150 -9.30 -2.90 -17.10
C LEU A 150 -10.42 -1.88 -16.82
N SER A 151 -11.52 -2.32 -16.21
CA SER A 151 -12.65 -1.44 -15.87
C SER A 151 -12.26 -0.32 -14.91
N ALA A 152 -11.45 -0.62 -13.88
CA ALA A 152 -10.94 0.39 -12.96
C ALA A 152 -10.06 1.42 -13.70
N TYR A 153 -9.16 0.94 -14.56
CA TYR A 153 -8.26 1.80 -15.34
C TYR A 153 -9.03 2.71 -16.30
N GLU A 154 -10.01 2.17 -17.02
CA GLU A 154 -10.87 2.93 -17.95
C GLU A 154 -11.72 3.99 -17.23
N THR A 155 -12.05 3.77 -15.96
CA THR A 155 -12.77 4.76 -15.14
C THR A 155 -11.83 5.81 -14.51
N GLY A 156 -10.55 5.81 -14.90
CA GLY A 156 -9.57 6.83 -14.51
C GLY A 156 -8.75 6.49 -13.27
N ALA A 157 -8.79 5.26 -12.77
CA ALA A 157 -7.89 4.83 -11.70
C ALA A 157 -6.45 4.85 -12.21
N LYS A 158 -5.57 5.65 -11.56
CA LYS A 158 -4.15 5.75 -11.95
C LYS A 158 -3.34 4.54 -11.50
N ILE A 159 -3.80 3.82 -10.47
CA ILE A 159 -3.15 2.63 -9.91
C ILE A 159 -4.26 1.66 -9.50
N ILE A 160 -4.04 0.36 -9.74
CA ILE A 160 -4.96 -0.69 -9.31
C ILE A 160 -4.24 -1.61 -8.33
N LYS A 161 -4.88 -1.88 -7.19
CA LYS A 161 -4.42 -2.82 -6.19
C LYS A 161 -4.92 -4.23 -6.53
N VAL A 162 -4.03 -5.15 -6.85
CA VAL A 162 -4.36 -6.57 -7.04
C VAL A 162 -4.49 -7.22 -5.66
N TYR A 163 -5.71 -7.55 -5.26
CA TYR A 163 -6.01 -8.00 -3.90
C TYR A 163 -7.14 -9.04 -3.87
N PRO A 164 -7.02 -10.11 -3.06
CA PRO A 164 -5.80 -10.66 -2.43
C PRO A 164 -4.89 -11.45 -3.40
N VAL A 165 -3.69 -10.96 -3.70
CA VAL A 165 -2.82 -11.53 -4.75
C VAL A 165 -2.35 -12.96 -4.46
N SER A 166 -2.10 -13.28 -3.18
CA SER A 166 -1.65 -14.61 -2.75
C SER A 166 -2.64 -15.71 -3.13
N ALA A 167 -3.94 -15.41 -3.08
CA ALA A 167 -5.01 -16.34 -3.44
C ALA A 167 -5.04 -16.70 -4.94
N ARG A 168 -4.35 -15.94 -5.80
CA ARG A 168 -4.25 -16.19 -7.25
C ARG A 168 -2.85 -16.58 -7.71
N GLY A 169 -1.97 -17.00 -6.81
CA GLY A 169 -0.62 -17.44 -7.17
C GLY A 169 0.45 -16.34 -7.11
N GLY A 170 0.12 -15.19 -6.52
CA GLY A 170 1.10 -14.18 -6.12
C GLY A 170 1.89 -13.60 -7.30
N VAL A 171 3.21 -13.68 -7.21
CA VAL A 171 4.16 -13.17 -8.22
C VAL A 171 3.79 -13.62 -9.62
N ARG A 172 3.50 -14.92 -9.81
CA ARG A 172 3.18 -15.47 -11.14
C ARG A 172 1.95 -14.81 -11.76
N TYR A 173 0.97 -14.44 -10.92
CA TYR A 173 -0.24 -13.79 -11.37
C TYR A 173 0.02 -12.36 -11.81
N ILE A 174 0.79 -11.60 -11.02
CA ILE A 174 1.22 -10.25 -11.39
C ILE A 174 1.99 -10.26 -12.70
N SER A 175 2.97 -11.17 -12.86
CA SER A 175 3.71 -11.34 -14.10
C SER A 175 2.79 -11.65 -15.29
N ALA A 176 1.76 -12.47 -15.08
CA ALA A 176 0.80 -12.82 -16.13
C ALA A 176 -0.07 -11.62 -16.53
N LEU A 177 -0.51 -10.81 -15.56
CA LEU A 177 -1.29 -9.59 -15.79
C LEU A 177 -0.49 -8.49 -16.50
N LYS A 178 0.80 -8.34 -16.17
CA LYS A 178 1.67 -7.33 -16.80
C LYS A 178 1.90 -7.55 -18.30
N LYS A 179 1.70 -8.75 -18.83
CA LYS A 179 1.83 -9.03 -20.27
C LYS A 179 0.79 -8.24 -21.10
N PRO A 180 -0.54 -8.36 -20.87
CA PRO A 180 -1.54 -7.57 -21.57
C PRO A 180 -1.71 -6.15 -21.01
N PHE A 181 -1.31 -5.88 -19.76
CA PHE A 181 -1.55 -4.61 -19.06
C PHE A 181 -0.25 -3.90 -18.65
N ALA A 182 0.78 -3.92 -19.52
CA ALA A 182 2.09 -3.34 -19.22
C ALA A 182 2.00 -1.86 -18.82
N GLN A 183 1.08 -1.11 -19.43
CA GLN A 183 0.82 0.30 -19.19
C GLN A 183 0.03 0.59 -17.90
N ILE A 184 -0.62 -0.42 -17.31
CA ILE A 184 -1.45 -0.22 -16.12
C ILE A 184 -0.55 -0.39 -14.87
N PRO A 185 -0.45 0.63 -14.00
CA PRO A 185 0.25 0.51 -12.73
C PRO A 185 -0.51 -0.44 -11.79
N LEU A 186 0.11 -1.56 -11.45
CA LEU A 186 -0.47 -2.61 -10.60
C LEU A 186 0.32 -2.71 -9.30
N VAL A 187 -0.40 -2.91 -8.21
CA VAL A 187 0.14 -3.00 -6.87
C VAL A 187 -0.34 -4.30 -6.22
N ALA A 188 0.57 -5.23 -5.95
CA ALA A 188 0.25 -6.53 -5.38
C ALA A 188 0.02 -6.44 -3.85
N SER A 189 -1.08 -6.99 -3.34
CA SER A 189 -1.42 -6.89 -1.91
C SER A 189 -1.85 -8.22 -1.29
N GLN A 190 -1.55 -8.38 0.00
CA GLN A 190 -1.92 -9.51 0.86
C GLN A 190 -1.14 -10.80 0.57
N GLY A 191 -0.50 -11.34 1.62
CA GLY A 191 0.24 -12.61 1.57
C GLY A 191 1.62 -12.49 0.94
N ILE A 192 2.23 -11.30 1.00
CA ILE A 192 3.62 -11.07 0.61
C ILE A 192 4.51 -11.42 1.81
N THR A 193 5.53 -12.23 1.57
CA THR A 193 6.50 -12.66 2.57
C THR A 193 7.89 -12.26 2.12
N ILE A 194 8.87 -12.27 3.04
CA ILE A 194 10.27 -11.98 2.68
C ILE A 194 10.76 -12.86 1.53
N GLY A 195 10.42 -14.15 1.56
CA GLY A 195 10.82 -15.11 0.53
C GLY A 195 10.18 -14.87 -0.84
N THR A 196 9.01 -14.22 -0.89
CA THR A 196 8.31 -13.91 -2.15
C THR A 196 8.52 -12.47 -2.62
N PHE A 197 8.94 -11.58 -1.72
CA PHE A 197 9.07 -10.14 -1.95
C PHE A 197 9.92 -9.81 -3.17
N ALA A 198 11.11 -10.42 -3.30
CA ALA A 198 12.02 -10.18 -4.42
C ALA A 198 11.38 -10.49 -5.78
N GLY A 199 10.46 -11.47 -5.83
CA GLY A 199 9.73 -11.80 -7.05
C GLY A 199 8.80 -10.68 -7.51
N TYR A 200 8.28 -9.85 -6.61
CA TYR A 200 7.43 -8.71 -6.98
C TYR A 200 8.24 -7.50 -7.45
N LEU A 201 9.56 -7.44 -7.18
CA LEU A 201 10.43 -6.31 -7.56
C LEU A 201 10.81 -6.30 -9.04
N VAL A 202 10.81 -7.47 -9.68
CA VAL A 202 11.33 -7.68 -11.04
C VAL A 202 10.23 -7.69 -12.10
N ASN A 203 9.01 -7.26 -11.77
CA ASN A 203 7.83 -7.28 -12.64
C ASN A 203 7.30 -5.90 -13.01
#